data_AF-A0A1H4FGA8-F1
#
_entry.id   AF-A0A1H4FGA8-F1
#
_cell.length_a   1.000
_cell.length_b   1.000
_cell.length_c   1.000
_cell.angle_alpha   90.00
_cell.angle_beta   90.00
_cell.angle_gamma   90.00
#
_symmetry.space_group_name_H-M   'P 1'
#
loop_
_entity.id
_entity.type
_entity.pdbx_description
1 polymer ?
#
loop_
_entity_poly.entity_id
_entity_poly.type
_entity_poly.pdbx_seq_one_letter_code
_entity_poly.pdbx_strand_id
1 'polypeptide(L)'
;MIDPVRKRRPRFSMARWPEAIRTAFLAAFGAPATPNDRRLARSYDRWLEAAAAEGLPPDVATQELWRRRSAGLPTPDANAMRAAVAAVHDAHVVLFARETPTRVRLDARVKLARLVARRLAEWPGPWREAGVPLLAVDPDGLLDGRLVAAWSPATVKLRVWALTRLLRHAAGAGLAVDVTPSVVKSWLAREQERVKRQETRITYAVITLGAAAALAPHLMPGRDWRWLTAAAEGLKKVGKGAPSRNESRLASALELLLVGRALFADACTRLAAATGRRQRTKALRQARAGLAICLLVWTPIRLGSLVGLDLDRHFDAALTRLRLEADETKEGAADEREIAPELRAMLMRYIENFRPITAAAACRTLFVSERTGGPMDADRLSGDVTTACKAMLGRPVNVHAFRHAVATYIASEAPTEVPLATTVLNHASDKTTKAYNRRADQMVASRTLAAARAAAARKVVARPARTST
;
A
#
# COMPACT_ATOMS: atom_id res chain seq x y z
N MET A 1 -1.52 55.38 40.95
CA MET A 1 -0.14 54.87 41.08
C MET A 1 0.20 54.11 39.81
N ILE A 2 1.09 54.67 38.99
CA ILE A 2 1.59 54.07 37.76
C ILE A 2 2.73 53.13 38.18
N ASP A 3 2.58 51.83 37.92
CA ASP A 3 3.60 50.81 38.21
C ASP A 3 4.75 50.91 37.17
N PRO A 4 5.96 51.35 37.56
CA PRO A 4 7.09 51.48 36.67
C PRO A 4 8.00 50.25 36.88
N VAL A 5 7.96 49.28 35.96
CA VAL A 5 9.11 48.49 35.45
C VAL A 5 8.51 47.38 34.55
N ARG A 6 8.12 47.73 33.32
CA ARG A 6 8.27 46.79 32.21
C ARG A 6 9.66 47.03 31.63
N LYS A 7 10.68 46.29 32.08
CA LYS A 7 11.98 46.22 31.40
C LYS A 7 11.72 45.96 29.92
N ARG A 8 11.88 46.97 29.07
CA ARG A 8 11.76 46.82 27.61
C ARG A 8 12.82 45.80 27.20
N ARG A 9 12.40 44.62 26.75
CA ARG A 9 13.32 43.64 26.16
C ARG A 9 14.09 44.34 25.03
N PRO A 10 15.41 44.10 24.90
CA PRO A 10 16.20 44.69 23.82
C PRO A 10 15.55 44.39 22.46
N ARG A 11 15.61 45.35 21.54
CA ARG A 11 15.22 45.08 20.14
C ARG A 11 16.22 44.08 19.54
N PHE A 12 15.67 43.01 18.95
CA PHE A 12 16.41 42.01 18.19
C PHE A 12 17.35 42.67 17.17
N SER A 13 18.61 42.21 17.13
CA SER A 13 19.60 42.62 16.12
C SER A 13 20.61 41.50 15.82
N MET A 14 20.67 41.07 14.56
CA MET A 14 21.65 40.08 14.09
C MET A 14 23.10 40.55 14.20
N ALA A 15 23.34 41.86 14.34
CA ALA A 15 24.69 42.39 14.51
C ALA A 15 25.37 41.88 15.80
N ARG A 16 24.58 41.39 16.77
CA ARG A 16 25.06 40.85 18.04
C ARG A 16 25.48 39.38 17.98
N TRP A 17 25.18 38.70 16.88
CA TRP A 17 25.53 37.29 16.72
C TRP A 17 27.03 37.14 16.40
N PRO A 18 27.68 36.06 16.88
CA PRO A 18 29.01 35.69 16.42
C PRO A 18 29.06 35.58 14.90
N GLU A 19 30.16 35.99 14.27
CA GLU A 19 30.31 36.05 12.82
C GLU A 19 29.99 34.71 12.13
N ALA A 20 30.52 33.61 12.65
CA ALA A 20 30.28 32.27 12.12
C ALA A 20 28.78 31.90 12.09
N ILE A 21 28.05 32.26 13.16
CA ILE A 21 26.61 31.99 13.27
C ILE A 21 25.81 32.86 12.30
N ARG A 22 26.19 34.15 12.18
CA ARG A 22 25.56 35.09 11.25
C ARG A 22 25.72 34.61 9.80
N THR A 23 26.92 34.20 9.43
CA THR A 23 27.23 33.68 8.10
C THR A 23 26.47 32.39 7.80
N ALA A 24 26.44 31.43 8.72
CA ALA A 24 25.69 30.19 8.56
C ALA A 24 24.17 30.44 8.41
N PHE A 25 23.60 31.36 9.19
CA PHE A 25 22.19 31.74 9.07
C PHE A 25 21.88 32.39 7.71
N LEU A 26 22.73 33.32 7.25
CA LEU A 26 22.56 33.97 5.96
C LEU A 26 22.71 32.98 4.79
N ALA A 27 23.61 32.00 4.90
CA ALA A 27 23.73 30.94 3.91
C ALA A 27 22.45 30.07 3.82
N ALA A 28 21.82 29.79 4.97
CA ALA A 28 20.62 28.96 5.03
C ALA A 28 19.33 29.68 4.59
N PHE A 29 19.19 30.98 4.88
CA PHE A 29 17.92 31.70 4.73
C PHE A 29 18.00 33.01 3.94
N GLY A 30 19.21 33.50 3.62
CA GLY A 30 19.41 34.83 3.07
C GLY A 30 19.16 35.96 4.08
N ALA A 31 19.23 37.21 3.62
CA ALA A 31 18.94 38.38 4.45
C ALA A 31 17.43 38.45 4.80
N PRO A 32 17.05 38.75 6.06
CA PRO A 32 15.64 38.75 6.45
C PRO A 32 14.82 39.86 5.78
N ALA A 33 14.14 39.55 4.67
CA ALA A 33 13.31 40.50 3.93
C ALA A 33 11.82 40.38 4.28
N THR A 34 11.32 39.14 4.40
CA THR A 34 9.89 38.88 4.63
C THR A 34 9.54 38.84 6.12
N PRO A 35 8.24 38.95 6.48
CA PRO A 35 7.79 38.74 7.86
C PRO A 35 8.14 37.36 8.43
N ASN A 36 8.23 36.34 7.57
CA ASN A 36 8.59 34.99 7.97
C ASN A 36 10.10 34.86 8.25
N ASP A 37 10.94 35.48 7.43
CA ASP A 37 12.40 35.48 7.64
C ASP A 37 12.75 36.23 8.93
N ARG A 38 12.07 37.36 9.18
CA ARG A 38 12.18 38.09 10.44
C ARG A 38 11.72 37.25 11.64
N ARG A 39 10.77 36.33 11.46
CA ARG A 39 10.34 35.40 12.51
C ARG A 39 11.40 34.33 12.77
N LEU A 40 11.98 33.75 11.72
CA LEU A 40 13.09 32.79 11.83
C LEU A 40 14.26 33.42 12.60
N ALA A 41 14.67 34.62 12.20
CA ALA A 41 15.79 35.32 12.81
C ALA A 41 15.53 35.65 14.29
N ARG A 42 14.36 36.20 14.63
CA ARG A 42 13.97 36.45 16.03
C ARG A 42 13.84 35.19 16.88
N SER A 43 13.38 34.09 16.29
CA SER A 43 13.20 32.83 17.02
C SER A 43 14.53 32.13 17.26
N TYR A 44 15.48 32.28 16.33
CA TYR A 44 16.85 31.82 16.51
C TYR A 44 17.64 32.68 17.51
N ASP A 45 17.42 34.00 17.52
CA ASP A 45 17.98 34.89 18.55
C ASP A 45 17.63 34.43 19.97
N ARG A 46 16.36 34.05 20.19
CA ARG A 46 15.89 33.49 21.46
C ARG A 46 16.58 32.17 21.81
N TRP A 47 16.96 31.38 20.82
CA TRP A 47 17.73 30.15 21.05
C TRP A 47 19.14 30.47 21.53
N LEU A 48 19.80 31.47 20.94
CA LEU A 48 21.12 31.94 21.38
C LEU A 48 21.07 32.54 22.79
N GLU A 49 20.07 33.37 23.09
CA GLU A 49 19.87 33.94 24.43
C GLU A 49 19.68 32.83 25.48
N ALA A 50 18.86 31.81 25.18
CA ALA A 50 18.65 30.69 26.08
C ALA A 50 19.90 29.81 26.24
N ALA A 51 20.67 29.60 25.16
CA ALA A 51 21.94 28.88 25.22
C ALA A 51 22.93 29.59 26.14
N ALA A 52 23.06 30.92 26.01
CA ALA A 52 23.92 31.73 26.86
C ALA A 52 23.47 31.70 28.34
N ALA A 53 22.18 31.81 28.61
CA ALA A 53 21.64 31.77 29.97
C ALA A 53 21.84 30.39 30.65
N GLU A 54 21.84 29.31 29.87
CA GLU A 54 22.05 27.95 30.35
C GLU A 54 23.55 27.54 30.38
N GLY A 55 24.46 28.39 29.90
CA GLY A 55 25.90 28.06 29.80
C GLY A 55 26.21 26.94 28.82
N LEU A 56 25.33 26.71 27.82
CA LEU A 56 25.48 25.64 26.84
C LEU A 56 25.84 26.20 25.45
N PRO A 57 26.68 25.51 24.66
CA PRO A 57 26.94 25.90 23.28
C PRO A 57 25.65 25.89 22.43
N PRO A 58 25.48 26.84 21.49
CA PRO A 58 24.26 26.98 20.71
C PRO A 58 24.05 25.85 19.67
N ASP A 59 25.12 25.17 19.26
CA ASP A 59 25.12 24.02 18.35
C ASP A 59 24.64 22.71 18.98
N VAL A 60 24.56 22.64 20.32
CA VAL A 60 23.94 21.52 21.03
C VAL A 60 22.42 21.56 20.86
N ALA A 61 21.94 20.92 19.80
CA ALA A 61 20.54 20.96 19.37
C ALA A 61 19.83 19.61 19.56
N THR A 62 19.26 19.39 20.74
CA THR A 62 18.40 18.22 21.03
C THR A 62 16.92 18.58 21.05
N GLN A 63 16.03 17.58 20.88
CA GLN A 63 14.59 17.81 20.98
C GLN A 63 14.15 18.28 22.37
N GLU A 64 14.85 17.83 23.41
CA GLU A 64 14.57 18.22 24.78
C GLU A 64 14.91 19.68 25.01
N LEU A 65 16.10 20.11 24.58
CA LEU A 65 16.51 21.51 24.63
C LEU A 65 15.58 22.40 23.80
N TRP A 66 15.17 21.96 22.62
CA TRP A 66 14.18 22.68 21.82
C TRP A 66 12.83 22.80 22.54
N ARG A 67 12.29 21.72 23.12
CA ARG A 67 11.02 21.78 23.86
C ARG A 67 11.11 22.71 25.06
N ARG A 68 12.19 22.62 25.83
CA ARG A 68 12.43 23.49 26.98
C ARG A 68 12.54 24.97 26.58
N ARG A 69 13.38 25.28 25.59
CA ARG A 69 13.63 26.68 25.17
C ARG A 69 12.50 27.29 24.36
N SER A 70 11.62 26.48 23.77
CA SER A 70 10.41 26.94 23.08
C SER A 70 9.15 26.89 23.94
N ALA A 71 9.24 26.45 25.20
CA ALA A 71 8.12 26.39 26.12
C ALA A 71 7.52 27.80 26.31
N GLY A 72 6.21 27.91 26.09
CA GLY A 72 5.49 29.19 26.18
C GLY A 72 5.56 30.08 24.93
N LEU A 73 6.24 29.66 23.85
CA LEU A 73 6.19 30.36 22.57
C LEU A 73 4.92 29.97 21.78
N PRO A 74 4.32 30.91 21.01
CA PRO A 74 3.32 30.56 20.01
C PRO A 74 3.87 29.50 19.04
N THR A 75 3.01 28.55 18.62
CA THR A 75 3.38 27.45 17.71
C THR A 75 4.18 27.90 16.47
N PRO A 76 3.84 29.01 15.79
CA PRO A 76 4.64 29.49 14.66
C PRO A 76 6.08 29.86 15.03
N ASP A 77 6.31 30.42 16.23
CA ASP A 77 7.63 30.84 16.69
C ASP A 77 8.44 29.65 17.20
N ALA A 78 7.81 28.69 17.87
CA ALA A 78 8.45 27.43 18.25
C ALA A 78 8.91 26.63 17.02
N ASN A 79 8.09 26.59 15.96
CA ASN A 79 8.45 25.97 14.69
C ASN A 79 9.55 26.72 13.95
N ALA A 80 9.51 28.06 13.95
CA ALA A 80 10.56 28.89 13.36
C ALA A 80 11.90 28.70 14.08
N MET A 81 11.89 28.64 15.41
CA MET A 81 13.07 28.29 16.22
C MET A 81 13.63 26.92 15.80
N ARG A 82 12.78 25.88 15.76
CA ARG A 82 13.20 24.52 15.38
C ARG A 82 13.82 24.48 13.97
N ALA A 83 13.21 25.20 13.02
CA ALA A 83 13.67 25.23 11.64
C ALA A 83 15.02 25.97 11.50
N ALA A 84 15.17 27.11 12.19
CA ALA A 84 16.41 27.87 12.16
C ALA A 84 17.59 27.12 12.79
N VAL A 85 17.40 26.55 13.99
CA VAL A 85 18.45 25.78 14.68
C VAL A 85 18.87 24.56 13.85
N ALA A 86 17.92 23.85 13.25
CA ALA A 86 18.23 22.69 12.43
C ALA A 86 19.03 23.03 11.16
N ALA A 87 18.77 24.18 10.54
CA ALA A 87 19.47 24.59 9.33
C ALA A 87 20.85 25.17 9.62
N VAL A 88 20.99 25.96 10.70
CA VAL A 88 22.28 26.60 11.05
C VAL A 88 23.30 25.59 11.59
N HIS A 89 22.84 24.55 12.30
CA HIS A 89 23.71 23.57 12.95
C HIS A 89 23.65 22.18 12.32
N ASP A 90 23.04 22.04 11.14
CA ASP A 90 22.78 20.75 10.47
C ASP A 90 22.07 19.70 11.35
N ALA A 91 21.33 20.15 12.36
CA ALA A 91 20.68 19.29 13.35
C ALA A 91 19.32 18.75 12.87
N HIS A 92 19.09 18.68 11.57
CA HIS A 92 17.80 18.27 10.98
C HIS A 92 17.35 16.88 11.43
N VAL A 93 18.28 15.92 11.48
CA VAL A 93 17.99 14.54 11.88
C VAL A 93 17.56 14.49 13.35
N VAL A 94 18.30 15.15 14.24
CA VAL A 94 18.06 15.13 15.68
C VAL A 94 16.81 15.91 16.05
N LEU A 95 16.69 17.16 15.58
CA LEU A 95 15.58 18.02 15.94
C LEU A 95 14.28 17.58 15.31
N PHE A 96 14.24 16.95 14.15
CA PHE A 96 12.98 16.52 13.52
C PHE A 96 12.74 15.01 13.57
N ALA A 97 13.64 14.24 14.21
CA ALA A 97 13.33 12.88 14.61
C ALA A 97 12.01 12.91 15.38
N ARG A 98 11.10 12.00 15.03
CA ARG A 98 9.87 11.88 15.79
C ARG A 98 10.17 10.96 16.96
N GLU A 99 10.04 11.46 18.19
CA GLU A 99 9.62 10.58 19.27
C GLU A 99 8.39 9.86 18.77
N THR A 100 8.50 8.54 18.68
CA THR A 100 7.41 7.72 18.19
C THR A 100 6.33 7.89 19.24
N PRO A 101 5.18 8.53 18.96
CA PRO A 101 4.04 8.24 19.79
C PRO A 101 3.87 6.73 19.57
N THR A 102 4.05 5.94 20.62
CA THR A 102 3.51 4.60 20.72
C THR A 102 2.00 4.75 20.64
N ARG A 103 1.49 5.08 19.44
CA ARG A 103 0.17 4.63 19.05
C ARG A 103 0.33 3.14 19.05
N VAL A 104 -0.03 2.53 20.18
CA VAL A 104 -0.28 1.11 20.30
C VAL A 104 -1.08 0.77 19.06
N ARG A 105 -0.41 0.12 18.10
CA ARG A 105 -1.07 -0.34 16.88
C ARG A 105 -2.05 -1.36 17.45
N LEU A 106 -3.32 -0.97 17.58
CA LEU A 106 -4.34 -1.88 18.09
C LEU A 106 -4.12 -3.19 17.36
N ASP A 107 -3.91 -4.23 18.17
CA ASP A 107 -3.66 -5.57 17.69
C ASP A 107 -4.69 -5.88 16.58
N ALA A 108 -4.22 -6.52 15.51
CA ALA A 108 -5.10 -6.96 14.42
C ALA A 108 -6.30 -7.74 14.96
N ARG A 109 -6.10 -8.48 16.05
CA ARG A 109 -7.10 -9.24 16.79
C ARG A 109 -8.09 -8.34 17.53
N VAL A 110 -7.63 -7.32 18.25
CA VAL A 110 -8.49 -6.30 18.88
C VAL A 110 -9.33 -5.55 17.84
N LYS A 111 -8.75 -5.24 16.67
CA LYS A 111 -9.49 -4.63 15.54
C LYS A 111 -10.56 -5.57 15.00
N LEU A 112 -10.26 -6.87 14.88
CA LEU A 112 -11.22 -7.88 14.46
C LEU A 112 -12.36 -7.99 15.46
N ALA A 113 -12.05 -8.12 16.76
CA ALA A 113 -13.03 -8.21 17.84
C ALA A 113 -14.02 -7.04 17.82
N ARG A 114 -13.51 -5.80 17.75
CA ARG A 114 -14.35 -4.59 17.64
C ARG A 114 -15.22 -4.58 16.39
N LEU A 115 -14.67 -5.01 15.26
CA LEU A 115 -15.43 -5.08 14.01
C LEU A 115 -16.57 -6.09 14.11
N VAL A 116 -16.30 -7.29 14.63
CA VAL A 116 -17.30 -8.36 14.76
C VAL A 116 -18.37 -7.96 15.76
N ALA A 117 -17.98 -7.51 16.96
CA ALA A 117 -18.92 -7.07 17.99
C ALA A 117 -19.88 -5.98 17.48
N ARG A 118 -19.35 -4.96 16.79
CA ARG A 118 -20.18 -3.91 16.20
C ARG A 118 -21.19 -4.46 15.18
N ARG A 119 -20.80 -5.44 14.37
CA ARG A 119 -21.70 -6.02 13.35
C ARG A 119 -22.76 -6.92 13.96
N LEU A 120 -22.40 -7.75 14.94
CA LEU A 120 -23.35 -8.57 15.68
C LEU A 120 -24.41 -7.73 16.40
N ALA A 121 -24.03 -6.57 16.96
CA ALA A 121 -24.95 -5.63 17.58
C ALA A 121 -26.01 -5.06 16.61
N GLU A 122 -25.74 -5.08 15.30
CA GLU A 122 -26.70 -4.65 14.28
C GLU A 122 -27.62 -5.78 13.83
N TRP A 123 -27.30 -7.04 14.15
CA TRP A 123 -28.10 -8.19 13.72
C TRP A 123 -29.36 -8.32 14.56
N PRO A 124 -30.48 -8.79 13.97
CA PRO A 124 -31.69 -9.13 14.71
C PRO A 124 -31.43 -10.28 15.70
N GLY A 125 -32.25 -10.38 16.74
CA GLY A 125 -32.08 -11.28 17.90
C GLY A 125 -31.60 -12.70 17.53
N PRO A 126 -32.36 -13.46 16.72
CA PRO A 126 -31.98 -14.83 16.38
C PRO A 126 -30.61 -14.96 15.73
N TRP A 127 -30.25 -14.04 14.83
CA TRP A 127 -28.96 -14.04 14.15
C TRP A 127 -27.82 -13.64 15.09
N ARG A 128 -28.08 -12.67 15.97
CA ARG A 128 -27.11 -12.22 16.98
C ARG A 128 -26.82 -13.32 17.99
N GLU A 129 -27.86 -13.94 18.55
CA GLU A 129 -27.75 -15.02 19.54
C GLU A 129 -26.97 -16.21 18.98
N ALA A 130 -27.26 -16.63 17.75
CA ALA A 130 -26.50 -17.67 17.07
C ALA A 130 -25.06 -17.25 16.73
N GLY A 131 -24.85 -15.96 16.42
CA GLY A 131 -23.55 -15.42 16.01
C GLY A 131 -22.55 -15.26 17.14
N VAL A 132 -22.98 -14.79 18.31
CA VAL A 132 -22.12 -14.45 19.46
C VAL A 132 -21.18 -15.58 19.87
N PRO A 133 -21.64 -16.81 20.17
CA PRO A 133 -20.73 -17.88 20.62
C PRO A 133 -19.82 -18.38 19.50
N LEU A 134 -20.24 -18.26 18.24
CA LEU A 134 -19.50 -18.82 17.10
C LEU A 134 -18.46 -17.86 16.52
N LEU A 135 -18.70 -16.55 16.70
CA LEU A 135 -17.89 -15.45 16.15
C LEU A 135 -17.17 -14.64 17.24
N ALA A 136 -17.20 -15.10 18.49
CA ALA A 136 -16.43 -14.50 19.58
C ALA A 136 -14.95 -14.45 19.22
N VAL A 137 -14.32 -13.30 19.45
CA VAL A 137 -12.88 -13.09 19.23
C VAL A 137 -12.25 -12.80 20.59
N ASP A 138 -11.57 -13.79 21.13
CA ASP A 138 -10.93 -13.69 22.43
C ASP A 138 -9.61 -12.89 22.33
N PRO A 139 -9.23 -12.03 23.29
CA PRO A 139 -7.97 -11.28 23.21
C PRO A 139 -6.74 -12.17 23.02
N ASP A 140 -6.69 -13.31 23.71
CA ASP A 140 -5.55 -14.22 23.72
C ASP A 140 -5.73 -15.41 22.76
N GLY A 141 -6.95 -15.56 22.22
CA GLY A 141 -7.32 -16.56 21.20
C GLY A 141 -7.69 -17.92 21.77
N LEU A 142 -7.61 -18.09 23.08
CA LEU A 142 -7.90 -19.38 23.75
C LEU A 142 -9.39 -19.70 23.76
N LEU A 143 -10.24 -18.67 23.81
CA LEU A 143 -11.70 -18.79 23.85
C LEU A 143 -12.36 -18.30 22.55
N ASP A 144 -11.67 -18.47 21.43
CA ASP A 144 -12.24 -18.12 20.13
C ASP A 144 -13.48 -18.94 19.81
N GLY A 145 -14.50 -18.25 19.31
CA GLY A 145 -15.66 -18.90 18.73
C GLY A 145 -15.21 -19.82 17.59
N ARG A 146 -15.86 -20.97 17.44
CA ARG A 146 -15.42 -22.02 16.50
C ARG A 146 -15.16 -21.53 15.07
N LEU A 147 -15.91 -20.51 14.60
CA LEU A 147 -15.75 -19.97 13.25
C LEU A 147 -14.58 -18.99 13.14
N VAL A 148 -14.20 -18.33 14.24
CA VAL A 148 -12.98 -17.50 14.31
C VAL A 148 -11.75 -18.39 14.33
N ALA A 149 -11.77 -19.49 15.08
CA ALA A 149 -10.69 -20.48 15.08
C ALA A 149 -10.54 -21.16 13.70
N ALA A 150 -11.65 -21.47 13.03
CA ALA A 150 -11.64 -22.19 11.75
C ALA A 150 -11.30 -21.34 10.52
N TRP A 151 -11.48 -20.01 10.57
CA TRP A 151 -11.32 -19.14 9.40
C TRP A 151 -10.28 -18.04 9.63
N SER A 152 -9.57 -17.67 8.56
CA SER A 152 -8.67 -16.52 8.63
C SER A 152 -9.43 -15.23 9.01
N PRO A 153 -8.79 -14.26 9.69
CA PRO A 153 -9.41 -13.00 10.08
C PRO A 153 -10.07 -12.23 8.92
N ALA A 154 -9.50 -12.30 7.71
CA ALA A 154 -10.07 -11.69 6.52
C ALA A 154 -11.38 -12.35 6.09
N THR A 155 -11.45 -13.69 6.21
CA THR A 155 -12.64 -14.48 5.90
C THR A 155 -13.78 -14.18 6.87
N VAL A 156 -13.48 -14.12 8.18
CA VAL A 156 -14.46 -13.71 9.21
C VAL A 156 -15.02 -12.32 8.89
N LYS A 157 -14.16 -11.32 8.65
CA LYS A 157 -14.58 -9.95 8.29
C LYS A 157 -15.49 -9.94 7.08
N LEU A 158 -15.12 -10.64 6.01
CA LEU A 158 -15.89 -10.68 4.77
C LEU A 158 -17.27 -11.31 4.97
N ARG A 159 -17.34 -12.46 5.64
CA ARG A 159 -18.58 -13.20 5.87
C ARG A 159 -19.54 -12.45 6.78
N VAL A 160 -19.04 -11.91 7.90
CA VAL A 160 -19.82 -11.06 8.81
C VAL A 160 -20.34 -9.82 8.07
N TRP A 161 -19.48 -9.14 7.30
CA TRP A 161 -19.89 -7.98 6.51
C TRP A 161 -20.98 -8.34 5.49
N ALA A 162 -20.83 -9.46 4.79
CA ALA A 162 -21.76 -9.88 3.73
C ALA A 162 -23.15 -10.21 4.29
N LEU A 163 -23.22 -10.96 5.38
CA LEU A 163 -24.48 -11.26 6.05
C LEU A 163 -25.15 -9.97 6.58
N THR A 164 -24.37 -9.10 7.24
CA THR A 164 -24.86 -7.78 7.69
C THR A 164 -25.45 -6.96 6.54
N ARG A 165 -24.84 -7.04 5.35
CA ARG A 165 -25.30 -6.30 4.17
C ARG A 165 -26.69 -6.75 3.71
N LEU A 166 -26.96 -8.06 3.70
CA LEU A 166 -28.28 -8.59 3.34
C LEU A 166 -29.33 -8.23 4.39
N LEU A 167 -29.00 -8.35 5.68
CA LEU A 167 -29.91 -7.97 6.77
C LEU A 167 -30.26 -6.48 6.74
N ARG A 168 -29.26 -5.61 6.49
CA ARG A 168 -29.49 -4.17 6.30
C ARG A 168 -30.34 -3.86 5.06
N HIS A 169 -30.15 -4.61 3.97
CA HIS A 169 -31.01 -4.47 2.79
C HIS A 169 -32.45 -4.84 3.13
N ALA A 170 -32.68 -5.96 3.83
CA ALA A 170 -34.01 -6.36 4.25
C ALA A 170 -34.69 -5.26 5.07
N ALA A 171 -34.01 -4.72 6.09
CA ALA A 171 -34.51 -3.62 6.90
C ALA A 171 -34.83 -2.37 6.07
N GLY A 172 -33.92 -1.95 5.19
CA GLY A 172 -34.10 -0.77 4.33
C GLY A 172 -35.15 -0.93 3.23
N ALA A 173 -35.47 -2.17 2.85
CA ALA A 173 -36.49 -2.49 1.86
C ALA A 173 -37.86 -2.78 2.48
N GLY A 174 -38.02 -2.64 3.81
CA GLY A 174 -39.25 -2.97 4.51
C GLY A 174 -39.62 -4.46 4.49
N LEU A 175 -38.63 -5.33 4.28
CA LEU A 175 -38.80 -6.79 4.30
C LEU A 175 -38.50 -7.33 5.69
N ALA A 176 -38.97 -8.55 5.99
CA ALA A 176 -38.56 -9.28 7.19
C ALA A 176 -37.02 -9.31 7.27
N VAL A 177 -36.46 -8.83 8.39
CA VAL A 177 -35.01 -8.69 8.61
C VAL A 177 -34.38 -10.06 8.83
N ASP A 178 -34.27 -10.82 7.75
CA ASP A 178 -33.80 -12.20 7.72
C ASP A 178 -33.17 -12.49 6.34
N VAL A 179 -32.51 -13.64 6.19
CA VAL A 179 -31.99 -14.12 4.91
C VAL A 179 -32.99 -15.10 4.31
N THR A 180 -33.89 -14.58 3.47
CA THR A 180 -34.94 -15.35 2.80
C THR A 180 -34.81 -15.23 1.27
N PRO A 181 -35.48 -16.10 0.50
CA PRO A 181 -35.52 -15.96 -0.96
C PRO A 181 -36.04 -14.60 -1.43
N SER A 182 -37.02 -13.99 -0.74
CA SER A 182 -37.56 -12.68 -1.10
C SER A 182 -36.54 -11.56 -0.88
N VAL A 183 -35.81 -11.57 0.25
CA VAL A 183 -34.73 -10.62 0.52
C VAL A 183 -33.61 -10.74 -0.50
N VAL A 184 -33.17 -11.96 -0.81
CA VAL A 184 -32.10 -12.18 -1.79
C VAL A 184 -32.53 -11.76 -3.20
N LYS A 185 -33.76 -12.08 -3.62
CA LYS A 185 -34.30 -11.62 -4.92
C LYS A 185 -34.36 -10.09 -5.00
N SER A 186 -34.91 -9.43 -3.97
CA SER A 186 -34.99 -7.97 -3.88
C SER A 186 -33.59 -7.33 -3.93
N TRP A 187 -32.65 -7.86 -3.16
CA TRP A 187 -31.27 -7.37 -3.17
C TRP A 187 -30.58 -7.58 -4.51
N LEU A 188 -30.75 -8.75 -5.15
CA LEU A 188 -30.18 -9.01 -6.48
C LEU A 188 -30.77 -8.10 -7.55
N ALA A 189 -32.09 -7.84 -7.54
CA ALA A 189 -32.72 -6.91 -8.46
C ALA A 189 -32.13 -5.49 -8.31
N ARG A 190 -31.95 -5.03 -7.07
CA ARG A 190 -31.26 -3.76 -6.78
C ARG A 190 -29.83 -3.77 -7.31
N GLU A 191 -29.06 -4.82 -7.05
CA GLU A 191 -27.67 -4.90 -7.52
C GLU A 191 -27.58 -4.97 -9.05
N GLN A 192 -28.51 -5.63 -9.73
CA GLN A 192 -28.60 -5.65 -11.19
C GLN A 192 -28.78 -4.24 -11.75
N GLU A 193 -29.68 -3.43 -11.18
CA GLU A 193 -29.86 -2.04 -11.59
C GLU A 193 -28.60 -1.20 -11.34
N ARG A 194 -27.93 -1.39 -10.20
CA ARG A 194 -26.66 -0.72 -9.91
C ARG A 194 -25.54 -1.12 -10.87
N VAL A 195 -25.53 -2.37 -11.35
CA VAL A 195 -24.60 -2.82 -12.39
C VAL A 195 -24.92 -2.17 -13.73
N LYS A 196 -26.19 -2.08 -14.14
CA LYS A 196 -26.62 -1.39 -15.37
C LYS A 196 -26.20 0.10 -15.34
N ARG A 197 -26.33 0.75 -14.18
CA ARG A 197 -25.90 2.13 -13.94
C ARG A 197 -24.39 2.30 -13.71
N GLN A 198 -23.62 1.22 -13.80
CA GLN A 198 -22.17 1.20 -13.57
C GLN A 198 -21.71 1.68 -12.17
N GLU A 199 -22.62 1.72 -11.19
CA GLU A 199 -22.33 2.08 -9.80
C GLU A 199 -21.63 0.94 -9.03
N THR A 200 -21.79 -0.29 -9.50
CA THR A 200 -21.16 -1.49 -8.94
C THR A 200 -20.89 -2.50 -10.04
N ARG A 201 -20.27 -3.62 -9.67
CA ARG A 201 -19.97 -4.73 -10.58
C ARG A 201 -20.65 -6.00 -10.11
N ILE A 202 -20.96 -6.90 -11.04
CA ILE A 202 -21.54 -8.19 -10.69
C ILE A 202 -20.67 -9.01 -9.72
N THR A 203 -19.35 -8.82 -9.76
CA THR A 203 -18.42 -9.48 -8.83
C THR A 203 -18.66 -9.09 -7.37
N TYR A 204 -19.11 -7.87 -7.09
CA TYR A 204 -19.54 -7.45 -5.76
C TYR A 204 -20.72 -8.31 -5.27
N ALA A 205 -21.69 -8.54 -6.14
CA ALA A 205 -22.85 -9.35 -5.83
C ALA A 205 -22.47 -10.83 -5.61
N VAL A 206 -21.60 -11.37 -6.46
CA VAL A 206 -21.03 -12.74 -6.34
C VAL A 206 -20.35 -12.93 -5.00
N ILE A 207 -19.45 -12.01 -4.61
CA ILE A 207 -18.68 -12.11 -3.37
C ILE A 207 -19.61 -12.02 -2.15
N THR A 208 -20.54 -11.07 -2.15
CA THR A 208 -21.46 -10.86 -1.04
C THR A 208 -22.37 -12.07 -0.85
N LEU A 209 -23.01 -12.56 -1.92
CA LEU A 209 -23.91 -13.70 -1.81
C LEU A 209 -23.18 -14.99 -1.44
N GLY A 210 -22.01 -15.24 -2.03
CA GLY A 210 -21.20 -16.42 -1.70
C GLY A 210 -20.69 -16.41 -0.25
N ALA A 211 -20.27 -15.25 0.27
CA ALA A 211 -19.81 -15.13 1.64
C ALA A 211 -20.97 -15.28 2.66
N ALA A 212 -22.16 -14.76 2.34
CA ALA A 212 -23.35 -14.97 3.16
C ALA A 212 -23.80 -16.44 3.16
N ALA A 213 -23.83 -17.08 1.98
CA ALA A 213 -24.14 -18.50 1.83
C ALA A 213 -23.19 -19.42 2.61
N ALA A 214 -21.93 -19.01 2.78
CA ALA A 214 -20.93 -19.74 3.54
C ALA A 214 -21.00 -19.51 5.07
N LEU A 215 -21.77 -18.53 5.55
CA LEU A 215 -21.92 -18.23 6.98
C LEU A 215 -23.29 -18.66 7.52
N ALA A 216 -24.36 -18.36 6.78
CA ALA A 216 -25.73 -18.60 7.23
C ALA A 216 -26.00 -20.03 7.73
N PRO A 217 -25.53 -21.11 7.06
CA PRO A 217 -25.74 -22.48 7.54
C PRO A 217 -25.10 -22.79 8.90
N HIS A 218 -23.98 -22.14 9.25
CA HIS A 218 -23.34 -22.35 10.54
C HIS A 218 -24.07 -21.67 11.69
N LEU A 219 -24.78 -20.57 11.41
CA LEU A 219 -25.55 -19.82 12.41
C LEU A 219 -26.96 -20.40 12.57
N MET A 220 -27.54 -20.93 11.50
CA MET A 220 -28.93 -21.40 11.46
C MET A 220 -29.00 -22.82 10.87
N PRO A 221 -28.38 -23.83 11.51
CA PRO A 221 -28.25 -25.17 10.94
C PRO A 221 -29.58 -25.88 10.70
N GLY A 222 -30.64 -25.52 11.43
CA GLY A 222 -31.97 -26.11 11.29
C GLY A 222 -32.80 -25.60 10.09
N ARG A 223 -32.25 -24.73 9.24
CA ARG A 223 -32.95 -24.18 8.06
C ARG A 223 -32.41 -24.78 6.77
N ASP A 224 -33.27 -24.91 5.76
CA ASP A 224 -32.84 -25.30 4.42
C ASP A 224 -32.12 -24.14 3.70
N TRP A 225 -30.83 -24.30 3.46
CA TRP A 225 -29.96 -23.34 2.78
C TRP A 225 -29.61 -23.71 1.34
N ARG A 226 -30.12 -24.83 0.81
CA ARG A 226 -29.80 -25.30 -0.55
C ARG A 226 -30.13 -24.24 -1.60
N TRP A 227 -31.23 -23.52 -1.41
CA TRP A 227 -31.64 -22.42 -2.30
C TRP A 227 -30.62 -21.28 -2.32
N LEU A 228 -30.00 -20.93 -1.18
CA LEU A 228 -29.05 -19.83 -1.06
C LEU A 228 -27.71 -20.23 -1.70
N THR A 229 -27.26 -21.46 -1.45
CA THR A 229 -26.08 -22.03 -2.09
C THR A 229 -26.26 -22.09 -3.61
N ALA A 230 -27.39 -22.60 -4.09
CA ALA A 230 -27.71 -22.65 -5.52
C ALA A 230 -27.76 -21.25 -6.14
N ALA A 231 -28.33 -20.26 -5.45
CA ALA A 231 -28.35 -18.87 -5.92
C ALA A 231 -26.92 -18.29 -6.02
N ALA A 232 -26.07 -18.52 -5.02
CA ALA A 232 -24.68 -18.08 -5.03
C ALA A 232 -23.88 -18.72 -6.18
N GLU A 233 -24.06 -20.01 -6.42
CA GLU A 233 -23.42 -20.74 -7.52
C GLU A 233 -23.92 -20.29 -8.89
N GLY A 234 -25.22 -20.09 -9.05
CA GLY A 234 -25.83 -19.53 -10.25
C GLY A 234 -25.25 -18.15 -10.57
N LEU A 235 -25.22 -17.26 -9.58
CA LEU A 235 -24.64 -15.92 -9.73
C LEU A 235 -23.15 -15.97 -10.06
N LYS A 236 -22.40 -16.91 -9.47
CA LYS A 236 -20.99 -17.15 -9.81
C LYS A 236 -20.81 -17.56 -11.27
N LYS A 237 -21.71 -18.38 -11.84
CA LYS A 237 -21.70 -18.74 -13.27
C LYS A 237 -21.92 -17.50 -14.14
N VAL A 238 -22.91 -16.67 -13.82
CA VAL A 238 -23.17 -15.39 -14.53
C VAL A 238 -21.95 -14.47 -14.43
N GLY A 239 -21.35 -14.35 -13.24
CA GLY A 239 -20.18 -13.52 -13.01
C GLY A 239 -18.91 -13.95 -13.75
N LYS A 240 -18.80 -15.23 -14.18
CA LYS A 240 -17.69 -15.69 -15.03
C LYS A 240 -17.77 -15.15 -16.46
N GLY A 241 -18.98 -14.89 -16.97
CA GLY A 241 -19.20 -14.33 -18.31
C GLY A 241 -19.08 -12.82 -18.36
N ALA A 242 -19.03 -12.15 -17.21
CA ALA A 242 -18.80 -10.71 -17.16
C ALA A 242 -17.31 -10.40 -17.35
N PRO A 243 -16.97 -9.35 -18.13
CA PRO A 243 -15.57 -9.00 -18.39
C PRO A 243 -14.82 -8.80 -17.08
N SER A 244 -13.69 -9.51 -16.96
CA SER A 244 -12.91 -9.46 -15.73
C SER A 244 -12.29 -8.07 -15.56
N ARG A 245 -12.07 -7.67 -14.30
CA ARG A 245 -11.34 -6.44 -13.95
C ARG A 245 -9.91 -6.40 -14.55
N ASN A 246 -9.40 -7.53 -15.05
CA ASN A 246 -8.02 -7.71 -15.47
C ASN A 246 -7.83 -7.55 -16.98
N GLU A 247 -8.83 -7.85 -17.81
CA GLU A 247 -8.69 -7.75 -19.28
C GLU A 247 -8.62 -6.31 -19.77
N SER A 248 -9.31 -5.37 -19.13
CA SER A 248 -9.30 -3.94 -19.49
C SER A 248 -8.15 -3.13 -18.88
N ARG A 249 -7.24 -3.77 -18.12
CA ARG A 249 -6.15 -3.11 -17.37
C ARG A 249 -4.77 -3.70 -17.62
N LEU A 250 -4.61 -4.51 -18.66
CA LEU A 250 -3.32 -5.05 -19.07
C LEU A 250 -2.41 -3.87 -19.45
N ALA A 251 -1.64 -3.39 -18.49
CA ALA A 251 -0.36 -2.77 -18.75
C ALA A 251 0.62 -3.92 -18.92
N SER A 252 1.45 -3.85 -19.96
CA SER A 252 2.52 -4.83 -20.13
C SER A 252 3.44 -4.79 -18.91
N ALA A 253 4.00 -5.94 -18.51
CA ALA A 253 5.01 -5.96 -17.45
C ALA A 253 6.17 -5.00 -17.75
N LEU A 254 6.55 -4.88 -19.04
CA LEU A 254 7.57 -3.95 -19.49
C LEU A 254 7.13 -2.48 -19.36
N GLU A 255 5.89 -2.15 -19.71
CA GLU A 255 5.33 -0.80 -19.55
C GLU A 255 5.35 -0.39 -18.07
N LEU A 256 4.94 -1.30 -17.18
CA LEU A 256 4.98 -1.08 -15.74
C LEU A 256 6.40 -0.89 -15.23
N LEU A 257 7.36 -1.67 -15.75
CA LEU A 257 8.77 -1.55 -15.40
C LEU A 257 9.33 -0.18 -15.78
N LEU A 258 9.04 0.30 -17.00
CA LEU A 258 9.45 1.62 -17.48
C LEU A 258 8.86 2.74 -16.62
N VAL A 259 7.58 2.63 -16.24
CA VAL A 259 6.93 3.57 -15.32
C VAL A 259 7.65 3.60 -13.97
N GLY A 260 7.95 2.44 -13.39
CA GLY A 260 8.65 2.35 -12.11
C GLY A 260 10.01 3.03 -12.13
N ARG A 261 10.79 2.77 -13.20
CA ARG A 261 12.10 3.38 -13.43
C ARG A 261 12.00 4.90 -13.60
N ALA A 262 11.10 5.38 -14.46
CA ALA A 262 10.92 6.80 -14.71
C ALA A 262 10.53 7.56 -13.43
N LEU A 263 9.60 7.01 -12.65
CA LEU A 263 9.19 7.59 -11.37
C LEU A 263 10.35 7.69 -10.39
N PHE A 264 11.16 6.63 -10.28
CA PHE A 264 12.29 6.59 -9.37
C PHE A 264 13.41 7.56 -9.80
N ALA A 265 13.72 7.62 -11.09
CA ALA A 265 14.71 8.54 -11.64
C ALA A 265 14.30 10.01 -11.40
N ASP A 266 13.06 10.39 -11.72
CA ASP A 266 12.55 11.74 -11.45
C ASP A 266 12.52 12.05 -9.94
N ALA A 267 12.25 11.04 -9.09
CA ALA A 267 12.33 11.21 -7.65
C ALA A 267 13.76 11.51 -7.16
N CYS A 268 14.78 10.93 -7.79
CA CYS A 268 16.19 11.24 -7.49
C CYS A 268 16.52 12.69 -7.85
N THR A 269 16.12 13.14 -9.04
CA THR A 269 16.28 14.54 -9.48
C THR A 269 15.58 15.51 -8.53
N ARG A 270 14.34 15.20 -8.12
CA ARG A 270 13.58 16.00 -7.17
C ARG A 270 14.19 16.04 -5.78
N LEU A 271 14.79 14.93 -5.33
CA LEU A 271 15.46 14.88 -4.04
C LEU A 271 16.71 15.77 -4.03
N ALA A 272 17.52 15.70 -5.10
CA ALA A 272 18.70 16.53 -5.26
C ALA A 272 18.36 18.04 -5.27
N ALA A 273 17.27 18.42 -5.92
CA ALA A 273 16.80 19.81 -5.96
C ALA A 273 15.99 20.26 -4.71
N ALA A 274 15.76 19.38 -3.74
CA ALA A 274 14.87 19.68 -2.62
C ALA A 274 15.56 20.55 -1.56
N THR A 275 15.02 21.75 -1.31
CA THR A 275 15.48 22.66 -0.26
C THR A 275 14.78 22.42 1.09
N GLY A 276 13.57 21.83 1.07
CA GLY A 276 12.74 21.67 2.26
C GLY A 276 12.11 20.30 2.47
N ARG A 277 11.69 20.02 3.71
CA ARG A 277 11.07 18.74 4.11
C ARG A 277 9.88 18.33 3.25
N ARG A 278 9.04 19.29 2.86
CA ARG A 278 7.86 19.02 2.01
C ARG A 278 8.25 18.47 0.65
N GLN A 279 9.29 19.03 0.02
CA GLN A 279 9.79 18.57 -1.28
C GLN A 279 10.45 17.20 -1.14
N ARG A 280 11.30 16.99 -0.12
CA ARG A 280 11.91 15.68 0.20
C ARG A 280 10.85 14.59 0.43
N THR A 281 9.78 14.92 1.15
CA THR A 281 8.66 13.98 1.40
C THR A 281 7.89 13.64 0.13
N LYS A 282 7.74 14.58 -0.81
CA LYS A 282 7.14 14.31 -2.13
C LYS A 282 8.04 13.38 -2.95
N ALA A 283 9.35 13.67 -3.02
CA ALA A 283 10.32 12.82 -3.69
C ALA A 283 10.32 11.39 -3.13
N LEU A 284 10.30 11.24 -1.80
CA LEU A 284 10.15 9.94 -1.12
C LEU A 284 8.91 9.17 -1.58
N ARG A 285 7.72 9.80 -1.62
CA ARG A 285 6.48 9.12 -2.06
C ARG A 285 6.62 8.57 -3.48
N GLN A 286 7.22 9.37 -4.35
CA GLN A 286 7.42 9.00 -5.74
C GLN A 286 8.45 7.88 -5.90
N ALA A 287 9.60 7.98 -5.23
CA ALA A 287 10.62 6.92 -5.20
C ALA A 287 10.04 5.62 -4.63
N ARG A 288 9.20 5.71 -3.58
CA ARG A 288 8.51 4.55 -3.01
C ARG A 288 7.61 3.86 -4.04
N ALA A 289 6.78 4.61 -4.74
CA ALA A 289 5.90 4.06 -5.76
C ALA A 289 6.72 3.44 -6.90
N GLY A 290 7.77 4.12 -7.38
CA GLY A 290 8.66 3.61 -8.43
C GLY A 290 9.36 2.31 -8.04
N LEU A 291 9.94 2.25 -6.83
CA LEU A 291 10.58 1.05 -6.31
C LEU A 291 9.58 -0.11 -6.11
N ALA A 292 8.40 0.17 -5.54
CA ALA A 292 7.36 -0.84 -5.35
C ALA A 292 6.89 -1.44 -6.67
N ILE A 293 6.72 -0.62 -7.71
CA ILE A 293 6.38 -1.05 -9.06
C ILE A 293 7.46 -1.99 -9.61
N CYS A 294 8.73 -1.59 -9.53
CA CYS A 294 9.85 -2.40 -9.99
C CYS A 294 9.96 -3.75 -9.24
N LEU A 295 9.87 -3.73 -7.91
CA LEU A 295 9.82 -4.95 -7.10
C LEU A 295 8.68 -5.87 -7.54
N LEU A 296 7.48 -5.35 -7.76
CA LEU A 296 6.32 -6.16 -8.17
C LEU A 296 6.45 -6.77 -9.57
N VAL A 297 7.26 -6.18 -10.45
CA VAL A 297 7.53 -6.73 -11.79
C VAL A 297 8.62 -7.80 -11.73
N TRP A 298 9.74 -7.52 -11.07
CA TRP A 298 10.88 -8.45 -10.98
C TRP A 298 10.63 -9.60 -10.01
N THR A 299 10.03 -9.31 -8.85
CA THR A 299 9.72 -10.25 -7.79
C THR A 299 8.21 -10.16 -7.52
N PRO A 300 7.35 -10.83 -8.32
CA PRO A 300 5.90 -10.64 -8.28
C PRO A 300 5.23 -11.19 -7.01
N ILE A 301 5.73 -10.84 -5.82
CA ILE A 301 5.23 -11.16 -4.50
C ILE A 301 3.89 -10.46 -4.23
N ARG A 302 3.17 -10.91 -3.20
CA ARG A 302 1.87 -10.32 -2.84
C ARG A 302 2.07 -8.99 -2.14
N LEU A 303 1.07 -8.09 -2.24
CA LEU A 303 1.07 -6.80 -1.55
C LEU A 303 1.32 -6.95 -0.03
N GLY A 304 0.74 -7.98 0.60
CA GLY A 304 0.98 -8.27 2.02
C GLY A 304 2.46 -8.50 2.32
N SER A 305 3.10 -9.37 1.54
CA SER A 305 4.54 -9.67 1.64
C SER A 305 5.40 -8.44 1.30
N LEU A 306 5.05 -7.69 0.23
CA LEU A 306 5.76 -6.48 -0.18
C LEU A 306 5.82 -5.42 0.93
N VAL A 307 4.70 -5.18 1.61
CA VAL A 307 4.61 -4.18 2.68
C VAL A 307 5.32 -4.66 3.94
N GLY A 308 5.42 -5.97 4.14
CA GLY A 308 6.11 -6.62 5.25
C GLY A 308 7.61 -6.81 5.06
N LEU A 309 8.17 -6.46 3.89
CA LEU A 309 9.60 -6.60 3.64
C LEU A 309 10.43 -5.86 4.70
N ASP A 310 11.46 -6.53 5.19
CA ASP A 310 12.27 -6.15 6.34
C ASP A 310 13.71 -6.32 5.93
N LEU A 311 14.52 -5.29 6.19
CA LEU A 311 15.88 -5.19 5.67
C LEU A 311 16.81 -6.24 6.27
N ASP A 312 16.56 -6.66 7.51
CA ASP A 312 17.45 -7.58 8.22
C ASP A 312 16.99 -9.04 8.06
N ARG A 313 15.68 -9.27 7.86
CA ARG A 313 15.09 -10.61 7.77
C ARG A 313 14.95 -11.13 6.34
N HIS A 314 14.56 -10.27 5.40
CA HIS A 314 14.10 -10.71 4.08
C HIS A 314 15.14 -10.50 2.97
N PHE A 315 16.25 -9.83 3.25
CA PHE A 315 17.31 -9.60 2.28
C PHE A 315 18.63 -10.14 2.79
N ASP A 316 19.48 -10.60 1.87
CA ASP A 316 20.89 -10.82 2.19
C ASP A 316 21.66 -9.50 2.30
N ALA A 317 22.83 -9.52 2.95
CA ALA A 317 23.62 -8.31 3.19
C ALA A 317 24.00 -7.57 1.89
N ALA A 318 24.11 -8.30 0.78
CA ALA A 318 24.44 -7.73 -0.53
C ALA A 318 23.23 -7.18 -1.27
N LEU A 319 21.99 -7.36 -0.79
CA LEU A 319 20.74 -7.04 -1.50
C LEU A 319 20.64 -7.70 -2.89
N THR A 320 21.16 -8.92 -2.99
CA THR A 320 21.13 -9.77 -4.18
C THR A 320 20.01 -10.80 -4.14
N ARG A 321 19.48 -11.11 -2.95
CA ARG A 321 18.39 -12.06 -2.77
C ARG A 321 17.30 -11.53 -1.85
N LEU A 322 16.08 -11.93 -2.13
CA LEU A 322 14.90 -11.73 -1.30
C LEU A 322 14.34 -13.09 -0.90
N ARG A 323 14.15 -13.31 0.40
CA ARG A 323 13.58 -14.54 0.95
C ARG A 323 12.38 -14.22 1.84
N LEU A 324 11.31 -15.00 1.68
CA LEU A 324 10.12 -15.01 2.54
C LEU A 324 9.96 -16.42 3.09
N GLU A 325 9.73 -16.54 4.40
CA GLU A 325 9.48 -17.85 5.02
C GLU A 325 8.04 -18.33 4.77
N ALA A 326 7.81 -19.62 5.00
CA ALA A 326 6.54 -20.27 4.71
C ALA A 326 5.34 -19.64 5.43
N ASP A 327 5.50 -19.20 6.68
CA ASP A 327 4.48 -18.54 7.49
C ASP A 327 4.18 -17.10 7.02
N GLU A 328 5.07 -16.51 6.21
CA GLU A 328 4.94 -15.16 5.66
C GLU A 328 4.31 -15.16 4.26
N THR A 329 4.16 -16.33 3.65
CA THR A 329 3.48 -16.50 2.36
C THR A 329 2.06 -17.02 2.55
N LYS A 330 1.17 -16.63 1.64
CA LYS A 330 -0.23 -17.06 1.67
C LYS A 330 -0.36 -18.57 1.42
N GLU A 331 0.61 -19.16 0.74
CA GLU A 331 0.61 -20.55 0.29
C GLU A 331 1.23 -21.49 1.30
N GLY A 332 1.87 -20.99 2.37
CA GLY A 332 2.55 -21.84 3.34
C GLY A 332 3.87 -22.42 2.81
N ALA A 333 4.48 -21.78 1.81
CA ALA A 333 5.73 -22.24 1.18
C ALA A 333 6.75 -21.11 1.15
N ALA A 334 8.01 -21.41 1.45
CA ALA A 334 9.10 -20.44 1.35
C ALA A 334 9.22 -19.92 -0.09
N ASP A 335 9.59 -18.65 -0.24
CA ASP A 335 9.70 -17.98 -1.53
C ASP A 335 11.02 -17.22 -1.60
N GLU A 336 11.94 -17.67 -2.46
CA GLU A 336 13.25 -17.06 -2.68
C GLU A 336 13.35 -16.49 -4.09
N ARG A 337 13.93 -15.29 -4.20
CA ARG A 337 14.03 -14.50 -5.43
C ARG A 337 15.40 -13.90 -5.58
N GLU A 338 15.94 -13.96 -6.79
CA GLU A 338 17.10 -13.16 -7.17
C GLU A 338 16.70 -11.72 -7.47
N ILE A 339 17.54 -10.78 -7.06
CA ILE A 339 17.36 -9.35 -7.30
C ILE A 339 18.28 -8.95 -8.44
N ALA A 340 17.68 -8.50 -9.54
CA ALA A 340 18.42 -8.01 -10.70
C ALA A 340 19.35 -6.83 -10.30
N PRO A 341 20.55 -6.70 -10.89
CA PRO A 341 21.52 -5.64 -10.53
C PRO A 341 20.93 -4.22 -10.57
N GLU A 342 20.05 -3.96 -11.53
CA GLU A 342 19.36 -2.68 -11.65
C GLU A 342 18.40 -2.43 -10.48
N LEU A 343 17.61 -3.43 -10.09
CA LEU A 343 16.71 -3.34 -8.93
C LEU A 343 17.50 -3.17 -7.64
N ARG A 344 18.62 -3.87 -7.51
CA ARG A 344 19.56 -3.74 -6.39
C ARG A 344 20.07 -2.30 -6.27
N ALA A 345 20.49 -1.68 -7.37
CA ALA A 345 20.93 -0.28 -7.36
C ALA A 345 19.81 0.69 -6.90
N MET A 346 18.57 0.45 -7.35
CA MET A 346 17.41 1.21 -6.87
C MET A 346 17.15 0.99 -5.37
N LEU A 347 17.24 -0.25 -4.89
CA LEU A 347 17.06 -0.60 -3.48
C LEU A 347 18.08 0.12 -2.60
N MET A 348 19.37 0.03 -2.93
CA MET A 348 20.44 0.72 -2.19
C MET A 348 20.17 2.22 -2.11
N ARG A 349 19.93 2.86 -3.26
CA ARG A 349 19.67 4.30 -3.32
C ARG A 349 18.41 4.69 -2.54
N TYR A 350 17.37 3.85 -2.55
CA TYR A 350 16.17 4.07 -1.74
C TYR A 350 16.45 4.01 -0.24
N ILE A 351 17.17 2.97 0.20
CA ILE A 351 17.51 2.73 1.60
C ILE A 351 18.41 3.84 2.15
N GLU A 352 19.37 4.30 1.36
CA GLU A 352 20.35 5.31 1.77
C GLU A 352 19.77 6.74 1.75
N ASN A 353 19.00 7.09 0.71
CA ASN A 353 18.69 8.51 0.45
C ASN A 353 17.24 8.89 0.73
N PHE A 354 16.30 7.95 0.53
CA PHE A 354 14.87 8.24 0.63
C PHE A 354 14.28 7.77 1.95
N ARG A 355 14.54 6.52 2.33
CA ARG A 355 14.00 5.91 3.55
C ARG A 355 14.32 6.73 4.82
N PRO A 356 15.54 7.27 5.01
CA PRO A 356 15.88 8.03 6.22
C PRO A 356 15.13 9.36 6.37
N ILE A 357 14.52 9.88 5.30
CA ILE A 357 13.69 11.11 5.36
C ILE A 357 12.55 10.95 6.37
N THR A 358 12.07 9.71 6.61
CA THR A 358 10.94 9.46 7.50
C THR A 358 11.10 8.27 8.45
N ALA A 359 12.05 7.36 8.21
CA ALA A 359 12.25 6.19 9.06
C ALA A 359 12.68 6.56 10.48
N ALA A 360 12.01 5.96 11.46
CA ALA A 360 12.51 5.92 12.82
C ALA A 360 13.73 4.98 12.89
N ALA A 361 14.69 5.27 13.77
CA ALA A 361 15.95 4.52 13.88
C ALA A 361 15.75 3.00 14.11
N ALA A 362 14.75 2.63 14.91
CA ALA A 362 14.44 1.23 15.21
C ALA A 362 13.63 0.51 14.12
N CYS A 363 13.12 1.23 13.11
CA CYS A 363 12.29 0.64 12.08
C CYS A 363 13.18 -0.12 11.09
N ARG A 364 12.87 -1.40 10.83
CA ARG A 364 13.59 -2.27 9.89
C ARG A 364 12.82 -2.60 8.61
N THR A 365 11.53 -2.27 8.54
CA THR A 365 10.74 -2.47 7.31
C THR A 365 11.23 -1.60 6.16
N LEU A 366 11.27 -2.15 4.94
CA LEU A 366 11.68 -1.45 3.72
C LEU A 366 10.81 -0.22 3.47
N PHE A 367 9.48 -0.39 3.49
CA PHE A 367 8.53 0.70 3.25
C PHE A 367 8.03 1.30 4.56
N VAL A 368 8.20 2.62 4.68
CA VAL A 368 7.89 3.37 5.90
C VAL A 368 6.83 4.44 5.65
N SER A 369 5.94 4.61 6.63
CA SER A 369 4.94 5.67 6.63
C SER A 369 5.54 7.02 7.02
N GLU A 370 5.29 8.06 6.22
CA GLU A 370 5.75 9.42 6.56
C GLU A 370 5.01 10.01 7.78
N ARG A 371 3.90 9.40 8.19
CA ARG A 371 3.10 9.85 9.34
C ARG A 371 3.64 9.27 10.65
N THR A 372 4.08 8.02 10.67
CA THR A 372 4.49 7.35 11.90
C THR A 372 5.99 7.08 11.99
N GLY A 373 6.71 7.07 10.87
CA GLY A 373 8.10 6.60 10.81
C GLY A 373 8.26 5.09 11.01
N GLY A 374 7.15 4.37 11.12
CA GLY A 374 7.08 2.91 11.24
C GLY A 374 6.51 2.23 9.98
N PRO A 375 6.18 0.93 10.08
CA PRO A 375 5.74 0.13 8.94
C PRO A 375 4.62 0.78 8.12
N MET A 376 4.75 0.68 6.80
CA MET A 376 3.73 1.16 5.87
C MET A 376 2.42 0.35 5.99
N ASP A 377 1.31 0.99 5.68
CA ASP A 377 0.01 0.33 5.55
C ASP A 377 -0.21 -0.16 4.12
N ALA A 378 -0.79 -1.35 3.96
CA ALA A 378 -0.96 -1.97 2.65
C ALA A 378 -1.88 -1.18 1.72
N ASP A 379 -2.97 -0.62 2.24
CA ASP A 379 -3.90 0.20 1.44
C ASP A 379 -3.21 1.48 0.98
N ARG A 380 -2.34 2.05 1.84
CA ARG A 380 -1.56 3.23 1.50
C ARG A 380 -0.54 2.96 0.41
N LEU A 381 0.27 1.89 0.52
CA LEU A 381 1.23 1.55 -0.53
C LEU A 381 0.51 1.23 -1.85
N SER A 382 -0.58 0.48 -1.79
CA SER A 382 -1.41 0.21 -2.97
C SER A 382 -1.99 1.49 -3.58
N GLY A 383 -2.41 2.44 -2.76
CA GLY A 383 -2.91 3.74 -3.18
C GLY A 383 -1.82 4.59 -3.86
N ASP A 384 -0.62 4.63 -3.29
CA ASP A 384 0.55 5.32 -3.86
C ASP A 384 0.87 4.77 -5.26
N VAL A 385 0.98 3.43 -5.40
CA VAL A 385 1.21 2.76 -6.70
C VAL A 385 0.08 3.05 -7.68
N THR A 386 -1.18 2.89 -7.26
CA THR A 386 -2.34 3.10 -8.15
C THR A 386 -2.40 4.54 -8.67
N THR A 387 -2.09 5.50 -7.81
CA THR A 387 -2.08 6.92 -8.14
C THR A 387 -0.94 7.24 -9.11
N ALA A 388 0.26 6.70 -8.85
CA ALA A 388 1.41 6.90 -9.70
C ALA A 388 1.20 6.31 -11.11
N CYS A 389 0.65 5.10 -11.21
CA CYS A 389 0.29 4.51 -12.49
C CYS A 389 -0.78 5.33 -13.21
N LYS A 390 -1.80 5.86 -12.50
CA LYS A 390 -2.81 6.73 -13.13
C LYS A 390 -2.19 8.01 -13.70
N ALA A 391 -1.24 8.61 -12.98
CA ALA A 391 -0.56 9.81 -13.45
C ALA A 391 0.30 9.55 -14.69
N MET A 392 0.99 8.41 -14.74
CA MET A 392 1.91 8.07 -15.84
C MET A 392 1.21 7.45 -17.07
N LEU A 393 0.15 6.66 -16.86
CA LEU A 393 -0.50 5.85 -17.89
C LEU A 393 -1.92 6.35 -18.23
N GLY A 394 -2.41 7.40 -17.58
CA GLY A 394 -3.80 7.87 -17.68
C GLY A 394 -4.84 6.93 -17.05
N ARG A 395 -4.44 5.73 -16.59
CA ARG A 395 -5.33 4.71 -16.02
C ARG A 395 -4.79 4.11 -14.72
N PRO A 396 -5.64 3.83 -13.72
CA PRO A 396 -5.20 3.23 -12.47
C PRO A 396 -4.87 1.74 -12.65
N VAL A 397 -3.67 1.34 -12.23
CA VAL A 397 -3.24 -0.06 -12.15
C VAL A 397 -3.20 -0.49 -10.68
N ASN A 398 -3.93 -1.54 -10.33
CA ASN A 398 -3.93 -2.07 -8.97
C ASN A 398 -2.72 -3.00 -8.79
N VAL A 399 -2.13 -3.05 -7.59
CA VAL A 399 -1.00 -3.93 -7.26
C VAL A 399 -1.24 -5.40 -7.63
N HIS A 400 -2.47 -5.92 -7.51
CA HIS A 400 -2.77 -7.30 -7.90
C HIS A 400 -2.69 -7.53 -9.43
N ALA A 401 -2.79 -6.49 -10.25
CA ALA A 401 -2.67 -6.59 -11.69
C ALA A 401 -1.22 -6.87 -12.13
N PHE A 402 -0.21 -6.56 -11.31
CA PHE A 402 1.20 -6.80 -11.65
C PHE A 402 1.50 -8.28 -11.82
N ARG A 403 1.00 -9.12 -10.91
CA ARG A 403 1.13 -10.57 -11.00
C ARG A 403 0.48 -11.13 -12.27
N HIS A 404 -0.69 -10.60 -12.65
CA HIS A 404 -1.33 -10.96 -13.91
C HIS A 404 -0.55 -10.46 -15.12
N ALA A 405 0.02 -9.25 -15.08
CA ALA A 405 0.83 -8.69 -16.14
C ALA A 405 2.12 -9.51 -16.38
N VAL A 406 2.80 -9.93 -15.31
CA VAL A 406 3.97 -10.82 -15.39
C VAL A 406 3.60 -12.19 -15.96
N ALA A 407 2.50 -12.79 -15.50
CA ALA A 407 2.01 -14.06 -16.05
C ALA A 407 1.72 -13.96 -17.55
N THR A 408 1.04 -12.89 -17.98
CA THR A 408 0.73 -12.64 -19.39
C THR A 408 1.99 -12.35 -20.20
N TYR A 409 2.97 -11.65 -19.63
CA TYR A 409 4.26 -11.38 -20.27
C TYR A 409 5.02 -12.68 -20.54
N ILE A 410 5.17 -13.56 -19.53
CA ILE A 410 5.79 -14.88 -19.72
C ILE A 410 5.03 -15.67 -20.80
N ALA A 411 3.70 -15.69 -20.73
CA ALA A 411 2.89 -16.41 -21.72
C ALA A 411 2.96 -15.84 -23.15
N SER A 412 3.32 -14.58 -23.31
CA SER A 412 3.41 -13.94 -24.63
C SER A 412 4.82 -14.01 -25.22
N GLU A 413 5.83 -13.75 -24.39
CA GLU A 413 7.24 -13.65 -24.81
C GLU A 413 7.95 -14.99 -24.76
N ALA A 414 7.67 -15.81 -23.75
CA ALA A 414 8.27 -17.13 -23.55
C ALA A 414 7.17 -18.21 -23.41
N PRO A 415 6.34 -18.44 -24.45
CA PRO A 415 5.17 -19.30 -24.35
C PRO A 415 5.52 -20.79 -24.12
N THR A 416 6.75 -21.23 -24.43
CA THR A 416 7.23 -22.58 -24.08
C THR A 416 7.57 -22.72 -22.59
N GLU A 417 7.86 -21.60 -21.93
CA GLU A 417 8.29 -21.52 -20.53
C GLU A 417 7.15 -21.19 -19.56
N VAL A 418 5.89 -21.20 -20.01
CA VAL A 418 4.74 -20.85 -19.14
C VAL A 418 4.60 -21.71 -17.89
N PRO A 419 5.01 -23.00 -17.84
CA PRO A 419 5.09 -23.71 -16.58
C PRO A 419 5.91 -22.97 -15.50
N LEU A 420 6.95 -22.21 -15.88
CA LEU A 420 7.71 -21.35 -14.97
C LEU A 420 6.86 -20.23 -14.36
N ALA A 421 5.78 -19.78 -15.02
CA ALA A 421 4.88 -18.78 -14.46
C ALA A 421 4.19 -19.28 -13.17
N THR A 422 3.92 -20.59 -13.04
CA THR A 422 3.40 -21.18 -11.80
C THR A 422 4.41 -21.03 -10.66
N THR A 423 5.69 -21.34 -10.93
CA THR A 423 6.80 -21.22 -9.96
C THR A 423 7.08 -19.76 -9.62
N VAL A 424 7.23 -18.90 -10.64
CA VAL A 424 7.47 -17.46 -10.48
C VAL A 424 6.32 -16.79 -9.73
N LEU A 425 5.09 -17.25 -9.84
CA LEU A 425 3.98 -16.68 -9.08
C LEU A 425 3.75 -17.38 -7.74
N ASN A 426 4.42 -18.50 -7.46
CA ASN A 426 4.15 -19.32 -6.27
C ASN A 426 2.65 -19.63 -6.14
N HIS A 427 2.06 -20.24 -7.18
CA HIS A 427 0.67 -20.67 -7.18
C HIS A 427 0.55 -22.08 -6.59
N ALA A 428 -0.22 -22.24 -5.50
CA ALA A 428 -0.49 -23.55 -4.88
C ALA A 428 -1.33 -24.51 -5.75
N SER A 429 -1.83 -24.08 -6.90
CA SER A 429 -2.61 -24.93 -7.81
C SER A 429 -2.47 -24.49 -9.26
N ASP A 430 -2.17 -25.46 -10.12
CA ASP A 430 -2.13 -25.30 -11.58
C ASP A 430 -3.43 -24.76 -12.15
N LYS A 431 -4.57 -24.99 -11.48
CA LYS A 431 -5.88 -24.45 -11.89
C LYS A 431 -5.87 -22.93 -12.05
N THR A 432 -5.00 -22.24 -11.30
CA THR A 432 -4.83 -20.78 -11.33
C THR A 432 -3.99 -20.32 -12.52
N THR A 433 -3.13 -21.19 -13.08
CA THR A 433 -2.28 -20.92 -14.25
C THR A 433 -2.87 -21.47 -15.56
N LYS A 434 -3.86 -22.39 -15.51
CA LYS A 434 -4.48 -23.03 -16.70
C LYS A 434 -4.90 -22.07 -17.81
N ALA A 435 -5.39 -20.88 -17.48
CA ALA A 435 -5.77 -19.88 -18.49
C ALA A 435 -4.55 -19.32 -19.24
N TYR A 436 -3.41 -19.14 -18.54
CA TYR A 436 -2.15 -18.72 -19.14
C TYR A 436 -1.53 -19.84 -19.99
N ASN A 437 -1.54 -21.07 -19.49
CA ASN A 437 -1.06 -22.25 -20.25
C ASN A 437 -1.81 -22.36 -21.57
N ARG A 438 -3.16 -22.36 -21.53
CA ARG A 438 -4.00 -22.44 -22.73
C ARG A 438 -3.71 -21.31 -23.72
N ARG A 439 -3.50 -20.09 -23.23
CA ARG A 439 -3.17 -18.94 -24.08
C ARG A 439 -1.80 -19.12 -24.75
N ALA A 440 -0.81 -19.62 -24.01
CA ALA A 440 0.51 -19.89 -24.54
C ALA A 440 0.49 -21.02 -25.58
N ASP A 441 -0.25 -22.10 -25.32
CA ASP A 441 -0.45 -23.20 -26.27
C ASP A 441 -1.05 -22.68 -27.59
N GLN A 442 -2.06 -21.80 -27.52
CA GLN A 442 -2.64 -21.16 -28.70
C GLN A 442 -1.62 -20.29 -29.46
N MET A 443 -0.75 -19.57 -28.75
CA MET A 443 0.29 -18.75 -29.36
C MET A 443 1.36 -19.61 -30.05
N VAL A 444 1.82 -20.68 -29.41
CA VAL A 444 2.74 -21.65 -30.02
C VAL A 444 2.12 -22.24 -31.27
N ALA A 445 0.88 -22.74 -31.18
CA ALA A 445 0.18 -23.32 -32.32
C ALA A 445 0.04 -22.32 -33.49
N SER A 446 -0.33 -21.07 -33.20
CA SER A 446 -0.43 -20.01 -34.21
C SER A 446 0.90 -19.68 -34.87
N ARG A 447 2.00 -19.61 -34.10
CA ARG A 447 3.35 -19.35 -34.63
C ARG A 447 3.83 -20.51 -35.50
N THR A 448 3.60 -21.75 -35.06
CA THR A 448 3.90 -22.95 -35.84
C THR A 448 3.14 -22.98 -37.16
N LEU A 449 1.84 -22.66 -37.15
CA LEU A 449 1.04 -22.57 -38.36
C LEU A 449 1.57 -21.49 -39.32
N ALA A 450 1.92 -20.30 -38.81
CA ALA A 450 2.48 -19.23 -39.62
C ALA A 450 3.82 -19.63 -40.27
N ALA A 451 4.72 -20.28 -39.51
CA ALA A 451 5.98 -20.79 -40.02
C ALA A 451 5.78 -21.87 -41.09
N ALA A 452 4.86 -22.80 -40.87
CA ALA A 452 4.51 -23.85 -41.85
C ALA A 452 3.97 -23.24 -43.15
N ARG A 453 3.10 -22.22 -43.05
CA ARG A 453 2.58 -21.48 -44.22
C ARG A 453 3.68 -20.76 -44.98
N ALA A 454 4.59 -20.09 -44.28
CA ALA A 454 5.74 -19.41 -44.91
C ALA A 454 6.66 -20.42 -45.63
N ALA A 455 6.93 -21.57 -45.02
CA ALA A 455 7.72 -22.64 -45.64
C ALA A 455 7.03 -23.23 -46.88
N ALA A 456 5.71 -23.44 -46.83
CA ALA A 456 4.93 -23.91 -47.97
C ALA A 456 4.93 -22.90 -49.12
N ALA A 457 4.77 -21.60 -48.83
CA ALA A 457 4.83 -20.54 -49.83
C ALA A 457 6.18 -20.50 -50.57
N ARG A 458 7.30 -20.65 -49.84
CA ARG A 458 8.65 -20.73 -50.45
C ARG A 458 8.79 -21.91 -51.42
N LYS A 459 8.20 -23.07 -51.10
CA LYS A 459 8.22 -24.26 -51.97
C LYS A 459 7.37 -24.07 -53.23
N VAL A 460 6.27 -23.34 -53.15
CA VAL A 460 5.42 -23.02 -54.32
C VAL A 460 6.13 -22.06 -55.27
N VAL A 461 6.79 -21.03 -54.74
CA VAL A 461 7.57 -20.06 -55.55
C VAL A 461 8.82 -20.71 -56.17
N ALA A 462 9.46 -21.66 -55.49
CA ALA A 462 10.64 -22.36 -56.01
C ALA A 462 10.33 -23.45 -57.05
N ARG A 463 9.05 -23.67 -57.41
CA ARG A 463 8.67 -24.69 -58.38
C ARG A 463 8.82 -24.11 -59.79
N PRO A 464 9.75 -24.61 -60.64
CA PRO A 464 9.92 -24.06 -61.99
C PRO A 464 8.62 -24.23 -62.77
N ALA A 465 8.27 -23.21 -63.55
CA ALA A 465 7.11 -23.25 -64.43
C ALA A 465 7.22 -24.52 -65.28
N ARG A 466 6.19 -25.38 -65.23
CA ARG A 466 6.10 -26.52 -66.13
C ARG A 466 6.00 -25.94 -67.54
N THR A 467 7.12 -25.98 -68.27
CA THR A 467 7.12 -25.77 -69.72
C THR A 467 6.21 -26.82 -70.31
N SER A 468 5.06 -26.37 -70.81
CA SER A 468 4.12 -27.20 -71.56
C SER A 468 4.72 -27.36 -72.95
N THR A 469 5.21 -28.56 -73.25
CA THR A 469 5.52 -29.02 -74.62
C THR A 469 4.26 -29.44 -75.32
#